data_AF-A0A1V5Z541-F1
#
_entry.id   AF-A0A1V5Z541-F1
#
_cell.length_a   1.000
_cell.length_b   1.000
_cell.length_c   1.000
_cell.angle_alpha   90.00
_cell.angle_beta   90.00
_cell.angle_gamma   90.00
#
_symmetry.space_group_name_H-M   'P 1'
#
loop_
_entity.id
_entity.type
_entity.pdbx_description
1 polymer ?
#
loop_
_entity_poly.entity_id
_entity_poly.type
_entity_poly.pdbx_seq_one_letter_code
_entity_poly.pdbx_strand_id
1 'polypeptide(L)' 'MRNQVQVTPPGGLYGARGSRLIALLRKGHEEVSLDAEEFRRLAQWIDCNAIFYGAYLPEEQERLLRGERLPMPALQ' A
#
# COMPACT_ATOMS: atom_id res chain seq x y z
N MET A 1 -23.89 -7.34 -29.37
CA MET A 1 -22.71 -7.51 -28.50
C MET A 1 -23.19 -7.82 -27.09
N ARG A 2 -22.61 -8.82 -26.43
CA ARG A 2 -22.92 -9.13 -25.01
C ARG A 2 -21.90 -8.38 -24.14
N ASN A 3 -22.37 -7.65 -23.14
CA ASN A 3 -21.48 -6.95 -22.21
C ASN A 3 -20.54 -7.95 -21.51
N GLN A 4 -19.26 -7.61 -21.45
CA GLN A 4 -18.30 -8.37 -20.67
C GLN A 4 -18.60 -8.17 -19.18
N VAL A 5 -18.80 -9.27 -18.46
CA VAL A 5 -18.92 -9.24 -17.00
C VAL A 5 -17.53 -9.46 -16.42
N GLN A 6 -16.95 -8.42 -15.83
CA GLN A 6 -15.74 -8.55 -15.01
C GLN A 6 -16.14 -8.96 -13.60
N VAL A 7 -15.55 -10.05 -13.11
CA VAL A 7 -15.81 -10.56 -11.76
C VAL A 7 -14.52 -10.49 -10.97
N THR A 8 -14.57 -9.92 -9.77
CA THR A 8 -13.45 -10.00 -8.84
C THR A 8 -13.50 -11.38 -8.17
N PRO A 9 -12.47 -12.22 -8.33
CA PRO A 9 -12.45 -13.55 -7.73
C PRO A 9 -12.43 -13.43 -6.19
N PRO A 10 -13.15 -14.31 -5.50
CA PRO A 10 -13.15 -14.34 -4.04
C PRO A 10 -11.77 -14.73 -3.50
N GLY A 11 -11.49 -14.37 -2.25
CA GLY A 11 -10.28 -14.80 -1.54
C GLY A 11 -9.12 -13.80 -1.53
N GLY A 12 -9.26 -12.66 -2.22
CA GLY A 12 -8.24 -11.60 -2.19
C GLY A 12 -7.05 -11.94 -3.09
N LEU A 13 -7.31 -12.38 -4.32
CA LEU A 13 -6.29 -12.56 -5.36
C LEU A 13 -5.48 -11.27 -5.60
N TYR A 14 -6.07 -10.12 -5.30
CA TYR A 14 -5.48 -8.79 -5.47
C TYR A 14 -5.27 -8.08 -4.11
N GLY A 15 -4.55 -6.96 -4.14
CA GLY A 15 -4.22 -6.17 -2.94
C GLY A 15 -3.24 -6.87 -2.00
N ALA A 16 -3.28 -6.52 -0.72
CA ALA A 16 -2.38 -7.04 0.30
C ALA A 16 -2.47 -8.56 0.46
N ARG A 17 -3.68 -9.14 0.32
CA ARG A 17 -3.90 -10.58 0.45
C ARG A 17 -3.23 -11.40 -0.66
N GLY A 18 -3.20 -10.85 -1.88
CA GLY A 18 -2.53 -11.44 -3.04
C GLY A 18 -1.08 -11.00 -3.22
N SER A 19 -0.56 -10.16 -2.32
CA SER A 19 0.75 -9.53 -2.47
C SER A 19 1.90 -10.53 -2.33
N ARG A 20 2.74 -10.59 -3.36
CA ARG A 20 4.00 -11.35 -3.33
C ARG A 20 4.96 -10.84 -2.25
N LEU A 21 4.94 -9.54 -1.95
CA LEU A 21 5.76 -8.93 -0.90
C LEU A 21 5.33 -9.44 0.48
N ILE A 22 4.02 -9.40 0.78
CA ILE A 22 3.49 -9.91 2.05
C ILE A 22 3.79 -11.41 2.20
N ALA A 23 3.62 -12.18 1.11
CA ALA A 23 3.95 -13.60 1.12
C ALA A 23 5.45 -13.87 1.37
N LEU A 24 6.35 -13.05 0.83
CA LEU A 24 7.79 -13.13 1.06
C LEU A 24 8.13 -12.78 2.51
N LEU A 25 7.65 -11.66 3.03
CA LEU A 25 7.93 -11.22 4.40
C LEU A 25 7.40 -12.20 5.44
N ARG A 26 6.22 -12.80 5.21
CA ARG A 26 5.67 -13.84 6.09
C ARG A 26 6.48 -15.13 6.10
N LYS A 27 7.21 -15.44 5.03
CA LYS A 27 8.13 -16.59 4.97
C LYS A 27 9.47 -16.31 5.68
N GLY A 28 9.72 -15.07 6.05
CA GLY A 28 11.01 -14.59 6.54
C GLY A 28 11.87 -14.05 5.38
N HIS A 29 12.55 -12.93 5.64
CA HIS A 29 13.46 -12.29 4.70
C HIS A 29 14.60 -11.61 5.45
N GLU A 30 15.81 -12.15 5.33
CA GLU A 30 16.99 -11.70 6.09
C GLU A 30 16.67 -11.59 7.60
N GLU A 31 17.01 -10.46 8.23
CA GLU A 31 16.76 -10.17 9.63
C GLU A 31 15.47 -9.36 9.87
N VAL A 32 14.59 -9.25 8.86
CA VAL A 32 13.35 -8.49 9.00
C VAL A 32 12.36 -9.26 9.87
N SER A 33 12.00 -8.67 11.01
CA SER A 33 10.91 -9.13 11.87
C SER A 33 9.86 -8.02 11.96
N LEU A 34 8.61 -8.36 11.62
CA LEU A 34 7.49 -7.43 11.68
C LEU A 34 6.43 -7.97 12.63
N ASP A 35 5.93 -7.11 13.50
CA ASP A 35 4.78 -7.41 14.33
C ASP A 35 3.47 -7.35 13.54
N ALA A 36 2.36 -7.68 14.22
CA ALA A 36 1.05 -7.68 13.60
C ALA A 36 0.58 -6.29 13.14
N GLU A 37 1.00 -5.21 13.81
CA GLU A 37 0.66 -3.84 13.43
C GLU A 37 1.45 -3.39 12.21
N GLU A 38 2.73 -3.70 12.14
CA GLU A 38 3.60 -3.40 11.00
C GLU A 38 3.11 -4.11 9.73
N PHE A 39 2.71 -5.39 9.85
CA PHE A 39 2.05 -6.09 8.74
C PHE A 39 0.73 -5.41 8.32
N ARG A 40 -0.06 -4.89 9.26
CA ARG A 40 -1.28 -4.13 8.94
C ARG A 40 -0.95 -2.83 8.20
N ARG A 41 0.11 -2.12 8.61
CA ARG A 41 0.58 -0.89 7.92
C ARG A 41 1.00 -1.18 6.49
N LEU A 42 1.78 -2.25 6.26
CA LEU A 42 2.16 -2.67 4.91
C LEU A 42 0.95 -3.09 4.07
N ALA A 43 0.02 -3.84 4.65
CA ALA A 43 -1.21 -4.22 3.97
C ALA A 43 -2.03 -3.00 3.55
N GLN A 44 -2.20 -2.03 4.46
CA GLN A 44 -2.88 -0.78 4.15
C GLN A 44 -2.16 0.02 3.06
N TRP A 45 -0.84 0.12 3.10
CA TRP A 45 -0.07 0.78 2.04
C TRP A 45 -0.31 0.13 0.68
N ILE A 46 -0.30 -1.21 0.60
CA ILE A 46 -0.58 -1.94 -0.64
C ILE A 46 -2.01 -1.70 -1.12
N ASP A 47 -3.00 -1.81 -0.23
CA ASP A 47 -4.41 -1.61 -0.56
C ASP A 47 -4.71 -0.14 -0.94
N CYS A 48 -3.88 0.81 -0.49
CA CYS A 48 -3.89 2.22 -0.89
C CYS A 48 -2.98 2.51 -2.11
N ASN A 49 -2.85 1.56 -3.04
CA ASN A 49 -2.10 1.66 -4.30
C ASN A 49 -0.57 1.65 -4.19
N ALA A 50 0.00 1.35 -3.02
CA ALA A 50 1.45 1.28 -2.81
C ALA A 50 2.20 2.54 -3.30
N ILE A 51 1.60 3.72 -3.12
CA ILE A 51 2.16 4.99 -3.59
C ILE A 51 3.51 5.26 -2.92
N PHE A 52 4.46 5.78 -3.69
CA PHE A 52 5.81 6.10 -3.18
C PHE A 52 5.79 7.35 -2.29
N TYR A 53 5.17 8.43 -2.77
CA TYR A 53 4.87 9.61 -1.97
C TYR A 53 3.39 9.63 -1.59
N GLY A 54 3.08 10.01 -0.36
CA GLY A 54 1.70 10.20 0.12
C GLY A 54 1.00 11.44 -0.43
N ALA A 55 1.63 12.15 -1.38
CA ALA A 55 1.16 13.41 -1.94
C ALA A 55 1.53 13.52 -3.42
N TYR A 56 0.75 14.31 -4.16
CA TYR A 56 0.90 14.48 -5.60
C TYR A 56 1.58 15.79 -5.99
N LEU A 57 1.59 16.81 -5.12
CA LEU A 57 2.22 18.09 -5.42
C LEU A 57 3.75 18.01 -5.24
N PRO A 58 4.56 18.53 -6.19
CA PRO A 58 6.02 18.49 -6.10
C PRO A 58 6.57 19.06 -4.79
N GLU A 59 6.01 20.17 -4.31
CA GLU A 59 6.46 20.83 -3.09
C GLU A 59 6.20 19.98 -1.84
N GLU A 60 5.11 19.22 -1.83
CA GLU A 60 4.79 18.27 -0.76
C GLU A 60 5.69 17.03 -0.81
N GLN A 61 6.03 16.55 -2.02
CA GLN A 61 6.97 15.44 -2.19
C GLN A 61 8.38 15.81 -1.72
N GLU A 62 8.85 17.03 -2.01
CA GLU A 62 10.14 17.52 -1.52
C GLU A 62 10.19 17.56 0.02
N ARG A 63 9.09 17.90 0.68
CA ARG A 63 8.98 17.84 2.15
C ARG A 63 9.05 16.41 2.67
N LEU A 64 8.32 15.48 2.05
CA LEU A 64 8.38 14.06 2.39
C LEU A 64 9.79 13.48 2.21
N LEU A 65 10.52 13.87 1.15
CA LEU A 65 11.91 13.48 0.93
C LEU A 65 12.85 13.92 2.04
N ARG A 66 12.56 15.05 2.70
CA ARG A 66 13.30 15.51 3.89
C ARG A 66 12.84 14.86 5.19
N GLY A 67 11.90 13.92 5.13
CA GLY A 67 11.31 13.24 6.29
C GLY A 67 10.28 14.08 7.05
N GLU A 68 9.81 15.18 6.46
CA GLU A 68 8.77 16.01 7.06
C GLU A 68 7.40 15.32 6.98
N ARG A 69 6.54 15.57 7.98
CA ARG A 69 5.15 15.13 7.93
C ARG A 69 4.29 16.16 7.20
N LEU A 70 3.45 15.69 6.30
CA LEU A 70 2.42 16.52 5.69
C LEU A 70 1.21 16.64 6.63
N PRO A 71 0.56 17.82 6.68
CA PRO A 71 -0.71 17.95 7.38
C PRO A 71 -1.81 17.16 6.65
N MET A 72 -2.93 16.96 7.32
CA MET A 72 -4.13 16.47 6.63
C MET A 72 -4.51 17.45 5.50
N PRO A 73 -4.90 16.94 4.32
CA PRO A 73 -5.36 17.80 3.24
C PRO A 73 -6.57 18.62 3.69
N ALA A 74 -6.70 19.83 3.15
CA ALA A 74 -7.90 20.64 3.36
C ALA A 74 -9.13 19.90 2.81
N LEU A 75 -10.24 19.98 3.54
CA LEU A 75 -11.52 19.48 3.03
C LEU A 75 -11.93 20.31 1.80
N GLN A 76 -12.35 19.62 0.74
CA GLN A 76 -12.88 20.25 -0.48
C GLN A 76 -14.37 20.52 -0.35
#